data_AF-A0A1B1B7D9-F1
#
_entry.id   AF-A0A1B1B7D9-F1
#
_cell.length_a   1.000
_cell.length_b   1.000
_cell.length_c   1.000
_cell.angle_alpha   90.00
_cell.angle_beta   90.00
_cell.angle_gamma   90.00
#
_symmetry.space_group_name_H-M   'P 1'
#
loop_
_entity.id
_entity.type
_entity.pdbx_description
1 polymer ?
#
loop_
_entity_poly.entity_id
_entity_poly.type
_entity_poly.pdbx_seq_one_letter_code
_entity_poly.pdbx_strand_id
1 'polypeptide(L)' 'MTVCWAISSKGLPPRHGFFDLNVHTLWTLLAARPSLLRASSAAGRALRERLPVMLDDAQLSPQARRELEGIRYAIHLAEA' A
#
# COMPACT_ATOMS: atom_id res chain seq x y z
N MET A 1 13.67 14.95 2.17
CA MET A 1 13.57 13.99 1.05
C MET A 1 12.17 14.07 0.49
N THR A 2 12.03 14.82 -0.60
CA THR A 2 10.77 15.21 -1.23
C THR A 2 10.31 14.10 -2.16
N VAL A 3 9.14 13.49 -1.90
CA VAL A 3 8.50 12.61 -2.88
C VAL A 3 7.39 13.42 -3.55
N CYS A 4 7.73 13.99 -4.70
CA CYS A 4 6.81 14.62 -5.62
C CYS A 4 6.47 13.59 -6.69
N TRP A 5 5.19 13.20 -6.87
CA TRP A 5 4.68 12.81 -8.19
C TRP A 5 3.17 13.12 -8.29
N ALA A 6 2.85 13.69 -9.45
CA ALA A 6 1.64 14.41 -9.78
C ALA A 6 0.35 13.56 -9.79
N ILE A 7 -0.73 14.25 -9.41
CA ILE A 7 -2.13 13.89 -9.59
C ILE A 7 -2.41 13.62 -11.07
N SER A 8 -2.87 12.41 -11.39
CA SER A 8 -3.55 12.13 -12.66
C SER A 8 -4.85 11.38 -12.37
N SER A 9 -5.89 12.13 -12.01
CA SER A 9 -7.26 11.61 -11.88
C SER A 9 -7.96 11.65 -13.24
N LYS A 10 -7.67 10.67 -14.10
CA LYS A 10 -8.53 10.38 -15.25
C LYS A 10 -9.36 9.13 -14.97
N GLY A 11 -10.59 9.35 -14.53
CA GLY A 11 -11.74 8.43 -14.64
C GLY A 11 -11.48 7.00 -14.20
N LEU A 12 -11.46 6.75 -12.88
CA LEU A 12 -11.50 5.39 -12.36
C LEU A 12 -12.94 4.84 -12.46
N PRO A 13 -13.15 3.64 -13.03
CA PRO A 13 -14.45 2.99 -12.98
C PRO A 13 -14.87 2.79 -11.51
N PRO A 14 -16.16 2.92 -11.16
CA PRO A 14 -16.61 2.96 -9.76
C PRO A 14 -16.30 1.69 -8.96
N ARG A 15 -15.97 0.56 -9.61
CA ARG A 15 -15.47 -0.65 -8.93
C ARG A 15 -14.00 -0.56 -8.48
N HIS A 16 -13.16 0.23 -9.17
CA HIS A 16 -11.72 0.34 -8.89
C HIS A 16 -11.36 1.49 -7.95
N GLY A 17 -12.16 2.57 -7.96
CA GLY A 17 -11.89 3.75 -7.13
C GLY A 17 -11.78 3.45 -5.64
N PHE A 18 -12.59 2.51 -5.12
CA PHE A 18 -12.52 2.12 -3.72
C PHE A 18 -11.26 1.31 -3.41
N PHE A 19 -10.81 0.44 -4.30
CA PHE A 19 -9.60 -0.36 -4.05
C PHE A 19 -8.37 0.54 -4.01
N ASP A 20 -8.19 1.41 -5.00
CA ASP A 20 -7.09 2.38 -5.04
C ASP A 20 -7.14 3.33 -3.84
N LEU A 21 -8.33 3.80 -3.46
CA LEU A 21 -8.50 4.66 -2.28
C LEU A 21 -8.13 3.95 -0.97
N ASN A 22 -8.51 2.68 -0.83
CA ASN A 22 -8.16 1.88 0.34
C ASN A 22 -6.65 1.62 0.42
N VAL A 23 -6.01 1.28 -0.71
CA VAL A 23 -4.54 1.12 -0.78
C VAL A 23 -3.85 2.44 -0.41
N HIS A 24 -4.31 3.56 -0.96
CA HIS A 24 -3.75 4.87 -0.66
C HIS A 24 -3.90 5.27 0.80
N THR A 25 -5.08 5.03 1.38
CA THR A 25 -5.35 5.29 2.80
C THR A 25 -4.44 4.44 3.69
N LEU A 26 -4.30 3.15 3.36
CA LEU A 26 -3.44 2.23 4.08
C LEU A 26 -1.97 2.64 3.99
N TRP A 27 -1.48 2.97 2.80
CA TRP A 27 -0.12 3.46 2.59
C TRP A 27 0.14 4.73 3.40
N THR A 28 -0.77 5.70 3.36
CA THR A 28 -0.66 6.96 4.13
C THR A 28 -0.59 6.70 5.63
N LEU A 29 -1.43 5.79 6.13
CA LEU A 29 -1.45 5.42 7.55
C LEU A 29 -0.14 4.74 7.98
N LEU A 30 0.40 3.86 7.16
CA LEU A 30 1.66 3.15 7.43
C LEU A 30 2.86 4.08 7.34
N ALA A 31 2.88 5.00 6.37
CA ALA A 31 3.91 6.04 6.25
C ALA A 31 3.93 6.96 7.48
N ALA A 32 2.75 7.34 7.99
CA ALA A 32 2.63 8.15 9.20
C ALA A 32 2.93 7.38 10.49
N ARG A 33 2.70 6.06 10.51
CA ARG A 33 2.86 5.21 11.71
C ARG A 33 3.56 3.89 11.38
N PRO A 34 4.86 3.92 11.06
CA PRO A 34 5.62 2.71 10.71
C PRO A 34 5.73 1.70 11.86
N SER A 35 5.51 2.14 13.11
CA SER A 35 5.44 1.28 14.29
C SER A 35 4.35 0.21 14.21
N LEU A 36 3.33 0.40 13.36
CA LEU A 36 2.26 -0.58 13.12
C LEU A 36 2.74 -1.80 12.34
N LEU A 37 3.83 -1.68 11.57
CA LEU A 37 4.44 -2.79 10.81
C LEU A 37 5.32 -3.71 11.67
N ARG A 38 5.64 -3.30 12.89
CA ARG A 38 6.50 -4.10 13.79
C ARG A 38 5.85 -5.44 14.12
N ALA A 39 6.67 -6.50 14.07
CA ALA A 39 6.30 -7.93 14.01
C ALA A 39 5.29 -8.43 15.08
N SER A 40 5.13 -7.71 16.19
CA SER A 40 4.19 -8.05 17.25
C SER A 40 2.72 -7.78 16.88
N SER A 41 2.44 -6.85 15.97
CA SER A 41 1.06 -6.45 15.67
C SER A 41 0.34 -7.50 14.80
N ALA A 42 -0.86 -7.91 15.22
CA ALA A 42 -1.73 -8.78 14.42
C ALA A 42 -2.07 -8.17 13.06
N ALA A 43 -2.23 -6.84 13.01
CA ALA A 43 -2.45 -6.09 11.79
C ALA A 43 -1.28 -6.19 10.80
N GLY A 44 -0.03 -6.12 11.29
CA GLY A 44 1.16 -6.25 10.46
C GLY A 44 1.32 -7.66 9.89
N ARG A 45 0.92 -8.71 10.61
CA ARG A 45 0.91 -10.09 10.09
C ARG A 45 -0.18 -10.29 9.03
N ALA A 46 -1.41 -9.86 9.30
CA ALA A 46 -2.51 -9.94 8.34
C ALA A 46 -2.22 -9.14 7.06
N LEU A 47 -1.54 -7.99 7.18
CA LEU A 47 -1.12 -7.22 6.02
C LEU A 47 -0.07 -7.96 5.19
N ARG A 48 0.94 -8.58 5.82
CA ARG A 48 1.95 -9.40 5.13
C ARG A 48 1.33 -10.54 4.33
N GLU A 49 0.36 -11.24 4.91
CA GLU A 49 -0.31 -12.37 4.26
C GLU A 49 -1.14 -11.93 3.05
N ARG A 50 -1.76 -10.76 3.12
CA ARG A 50 -2.64 -10.24 2.05
C ARG A 50 -1.88 -9.49 0.96
N LEU A 51 -0.69 -8.96 1.26
CA LEU A 51 0.09 -8.13 0.33
C LEU A 51 0.39 -8.84 -1.02
N PRO A 52 0.81 -10.13 -1.05
CA PRO A 52 1.05 -10.83 -2.31
C PRO A 52 -0.23 -10.96 -3.15
N VAL A 53 -1.37 -11.24 -2.52
CA VAL A 53 -2.67 -11.35 -3.20
C VAL A 53 -3.10 -10.00 -3.77
N MET A 54 -2.87 -8.91 -3.03
CA MET A 54 -3.17 -7.55 -3.52
C MET A 54 -2.27 -7.15 -4.69
N LEU A 55 -0.98 -7.58 -4.70
CA LEU A 55 -0.02 -7.30 -5.77
C LEU A 55 -0.24 -8.16 -7.05
N ASP A 56 -0.87 -9.31 -6.91
CA ASP A 56 -1.22 -10.22 -8.00
C ASP A 56 -2.46 -9.77 -8.79
N ASP A 57 -3.21 -8.78 -8.26
CA ASP A 57 -4.36 -8.22 -8.96
C ASP A 57 -3.92 -7.48 -10.24
N ALA A 58 -4.34 -8.02 -11.39
CA ALA A 58 -4.03 -7.49 -12.71
C ALA A 58 -4.72 -6.14 -13.00
N GLN A 59 -5.69 -5.74 -12.16
CA GLN A 59 -6.46 -4.50 -12.31
C GLN A 59 -5.98 -3.37 -11.39
N LEU A 60 -4.82 -3.52 -10.75
CA LEU A 60 -4.20 -2.45 -9.97
C LEU A 60 -3.88 -1.22 -10.83
N SER A 61 -4.22 -0.04 -10.31
CA SER A 61 -3.66 1.18 -10.87
C SER A 61 -2.12 1.18 -10.70
N PRO A 62 -1.38 1.83 -11.62
CA PRO A 62 0.06 1.99 -11.48
C PRO A 62 0.48 2.68 -10.16
N GLN A 63 -0.38 3.55 -9.61
CA GLN A 63 -0.15 4.19 -8.32
C GLN A 63 -0.29 3.20 -7.16
N ALA A 64 -1.41 2.46 -7.09
CA ALA A 64 -1.64 1.48 -6.03
C ALA A 64 -0.55 0.39 -6.01
N ARG A 65 -0.08 -0.04 -7.19
CA ARG A 65 1.05 -0.98 -7.28
C ARG A 65 2.32 -0.43 -6.63
N ARG A 66 2.70 0.82 -6.90
CA ARG A 66 3.88 1.46 -6.29
C ARG A 66 3.73 1.62 -4.78
N GLU A 67 2.54 1.99 -4.32
CA GLU A 67 2.25 2.13 -2.88
C GLU A 67 2.37 0.78 -2.16
N LEU A 68 1.82 -0.30 -2.73
CA LEU A 68 1.96 -1.66 -2.20
C LEU A 68 3.41 -2.16 -2.20
N GLU A 69 4.19 -1.87 -3.24
CA GLU A 69 5.62 -2.17 -3.28
C GLU A 69 6.40 -1.42 -2.20
N GLY A 70 6.05 -0.16 -1.94
CA GLY A 70 6.61 0.63 -0.84
C GLY A 70 6.31 0.03 0.54
N ILE A 71 5.08 -0.47 0.75
CA ILE A 71 4.70 -1.20 1.98
C ILE A 71 5.52 -2.48 2.13
N ARG A 72 5.68 -3.27 1.04
CA ARG A 72 6.48 -4.50 1.05
C ARG A 72 7.93 -4.21 1.47
N TYR A 73 8.51 -3.14 0.93
CA TYR A 73 9.86 -2.73 1.27
C TYR A 73 9.98 -2.31 2.74
N ALA A 74 9.03 -1.52 3.25
CA ALA A 74 9.02 -1.09 4.66
C ALA A 74 8.89 -2.27 5.62
N ILE A 75 8.11 -3.29 5.26
CA ILE A 75 8.00 -4.55 6.02
C ILE A 75 9.36 -5.27 6.05
N HIS A 76 9.98 -5.47 4.89
CA HIS A 76 11.29 -6.14 4.80
C HIS A 76 12.35 -5.42 5.63
N LEU A 77 12.37 -4.09 5.58
CA LEU A 77 13.29 -3.28 6.36
C LEU A 77 13.05 -3.36 7.87
N ALA A 78 11.81 -3.58 8.31
CA ALA A 78 11.47 -3.72 9.73
C ALA A 78 11.78 -5.10 10.31
N GLU A 79 12.15 -6.07 9.47
CA GLU A 79 12.56 -7.43 9.85
C GLU A 79 14.07 -7.64 9.86
N ALA A 80 14.81 -6.80 9.13
CA ALA A 80 16.27 -6.74 9.14
C ALA A 80 16.79 -6.08 10.43
#